data_AF-D1A9H6-F1
#
_entry.id   AF-D1A9H6-F1
#
_cell.length_a   1.000
_cell.length_b   1.000
_cell.length_c   1.000
_cell.angle_alpha   90.00
_cell.angle_beta   90.00
_cell.angle_gamma   90.00
#
_symmetry.space_group_name_H-M   'P 1'
#
loop_
_entity.id
_entity.type
_entity.pdbx_description
1 polymer ?
#
loop_
_entity_poly.entity_id
_entity_poly.type
_entity_poly.pdbx_seq_one_letter_code
_entity_poly.pdbx_strand_id
1 'polypeptide(L)'
;MMQSRHSAVAPPQPGPLARVVPVMRARVPVAMQLEFPLPDSELPVVEPFVGNLLVGYAIDPPAEAAGGAGSRLLRQLATRHCAELGVAPAELRELAVANLRVLRPDVRFNWYPDVRAVSVTAGGDLEAGLILDEGFVDKLAQDVEGDLVVALPARDVFVATGTGHVDGIDKLRWVVDQIWTDERHLTPQEAAGAPPRGLAAPQRPHLLLTRDLLVRRGGSWQILA
;
A
#
# COMPACT_ATOMS: atom_id res chain seq x y z
N MET A 1 -32.07 -7.00 -20.21
CA MET A 1 -31.68 -8.03 -19.23
C MET A 1 -30.15 -8.04 -19.18
N MET A 2 -29.55 -7.22 -18.32
CA MET A 2 -28.09 -7.10 -18.22
C MET A 2 -27.58 -8.16 -17.24
N GLN A 3 -26.71 -9.05 -17.71
CA GLN A 3 -26.03 -10.02 -16.87
C GLN A 3 -24.99 -9.27 -16.02
N SER A 4 -25.27 -9.19 -14.71
CA SER A 4 -24.31 -8.78 -13.71
C SER A 4 -23.12 -9.75 -13.74
N ARG A 5 -21.99 -9.30 -14.28
CA ARG A 5 -20.70 -9.98 -14.13
C ARG A 5 -20.31 -9.88 -12.65
N HIS A 6 -20.74 -10.86 -11.85
CA HIS A 6 -20.11 -11.13 -10.57
C HIS A 6 -18.64 -11.41 -10.87
N SER A 7 -17.76 -10.51 -10.45
CA SER A 7 -16.33 -10.78 -10.40
C SER A 7 -16.15 -11.99 -9.51
N ALA A 8 -15.96 -13.16 -10.10
CA ALA A 8 -15.73 -14.39 -9.37
C ALA A 8 -14.41 -14.22 -8.60
N VAL A 9 -14.51 -14.02 -7.29
CA VAL A 9 -13.35 -14.17 -6.40
C VAL A 9 -12.92 -15.63 -6.55
N ALA A 10 -11.72 -15.86 -7.08
CA ALA A 10 -11.16 -17.21 -7.17
C ALA A 10 -11.20 -17.86 -5.77
N PRO A 11 -11.52 -19.17 -5.67
CA PRO A 11 -11.53 -19.84 -4.37
C PRO A 11 -10.17 -19.68 -3.69
N PRO A 12 -10.14 -19.48 -2.35
CA PRO A 12 -8.89 -19.26 -1.62
C PRO A 12 -7.96 -20.46 -1.83
N GLN A 13 -6.75 -20.19 -2.29
CA GLN A 13 -5.74 -21.22 -2.49
C GLN A 13 -5.37 -21.86 -1.14
N PRO A 14 -5.15 -23.18 -1.05
CA PRO A 14 -4.72 -23.80 0.20
C PRO A 14 -3.25 -23.47 0.52
N GLY A 15 -2.91 -23.46 1.80
CA GLY A 15 -1.52 -23.41 2.26
C GLY A 15 -0.85 -22.03 2.15
N PRO A 16 0.50 -21.98 2.03
CA PRO A 16 1.26 -20.72 2.04
C PRO A 16 0.87 -19.75 0.92
N LEU A 17 0.36 -20.25 -0.21
CA LEU A 17 -0.10 -19.44 -1.34
C LEU A 17 -1.28 -18.52 -0.97
N ALA A 18 -2.18 -18.94 -0.09
CA ALA A 18 -3.29 -18.11 0.42
C ALA A 18 -2.83 -16.89 1.23
N ARG A 19 -1.56 -16.89 1.63
CA ARG A 19 -0.96 -15.91 2.53
C ARG A 19 -0.04 -14.95 1.78
N VAL A 20 0.11 -15.14 0.47
CA VAL A 20 0.89 -14.24 -0.38
C VAL A 20 0.13 -12.91 -0.51
N VAL A 21 0.77 -11.81 -0.15
CA VAL A 21 0.21 -10.45 -0.20
C VAL A 21 1.13 -9.53 -1.00
N PRO A 22 0.58 -8.52 -1.68
CA PRO A 22 1.38 -7.53 -2.37
C PRO A 22 1.91 -6.53 -1.35
N VAL A 23 3.14 -6.07 -1.54
CA VAL A 23 3.81 -5.13 -0.64
C VAL A 23 4.41 -4.01 -1.48
N MET A 24 3.91 -2.79 -1.29
CA MET A 24 4.49 -1.62 -1.93
C MET A 24 5.90 -1.36 -1.42
N ARG A 25 6.79 -0.92 -2.31
CA ARG A 25 8.20 -0.64 -2.00
C ARG A 25 8.67 0.62 -2.71
N ALA A 26 9.56 1.35 -2.07
CA ALA A 26 10.34 2.40 -2.72
C ALA A 26 11.51 1.78 -3.49
N ARG A 27 11.75 2.25 -4.71
CA ARG A 27 13.02 2.08 -5.41
C ARG A 27 14.01 3.08 -4.80
N VAL A 28 14.93 2.59 -3.97
CA VAL A 28 16.02 3.40 -3.44
C VAL A 28 17.21 3.27 -4.38
N PRO A 29 17.64 4.35 -5.05
CA PRO A 29 18.81 4.31 -5.93
C PRO A 29 20.09 4.29 -5.08
N VAL A 30 20.44 3.12 -4.56
CA VAL A 30 21.74 2.92 -3.90
C VAL A 30 22.68 2.31 -4.93
N ALA A 31 23.77 3.01 -5.25
CA ALA A 31 24.91 2.44 -5.96
C ALA A 31 25.69 1.55 -4.99
N MET A 32 25.13 0.38 -4.63
CA MET A 32 25.80 -0.61 -3.80
C MET A 32 26.21 -1.79 -4.68
N GLN A 33 27.50 -1.90 -4.94
CA GLN A 33 28.06 -3.10 -5.55
C GLN A 33 28.33 -4.08 -4.42
N LEU A 34 27.50 -5.13 -4.32
CA LEU A 34 27.76 -6.21 -3.37
C LEU A 34 29.03 -6.93 -3.81
N GLU A 35 30.00 -7.08 -2.90
CA GLU A 35 31.21 -7.89 -3.14
C GLU A 35 30.84 -9.34 -3.51
N PHE A 36 29.70 -9.80 -3.03
CA PHE A 36 29.08 -11.07 -3.35
C PHE A 36 27.65 -10.81 -3.85
N PRO A 37 27.40 -10.76 -5.17
CA PRO A 37 26.05 -10.59 -5.68
C PRO A 37 25.20 -11.78 -5.25
N LEU A 38 23.94 -11.50 -4.88
CA LEU A 38 22.97 -12.55 -4.59
C LEU A 38 22.74 -13.39 -5.86
N PRO A 39 22.65 -14.72 -5.75
CA PRO A 39 22.27 -15.55 -6.88
C PRO A 39 20.83 -15.21 -7.31
N ASP A 40 20.51 -15.42 -8.60
CA ASP A 40 19.20 -15.06 -9.17
C ASP A 40 18.01 -15.70 -8.44
N SER A 41 18.21 -16.87 -7.83
CA SER A 41 17.23 -17.58 -7.01
C SER A 41 16.90 -16.87 -5.68
N GLU A 42 17.83 -16.06 -5.18
CA GLU A 42 17.73 -15.28 -3.95
C GLU A 42 17.25 -13.85 -4.18
N LEU A 43 17.18 -13.39 -5.43
CA LEU A 43 16.66 -12.07 -5.75
C LEU A 43 15.17 -11.97 -5.40
N PRO A 44 14.74 -10.85 -4.76
CA PRO A 44 13.35 -10.63 -4.46
C PRO A 44 12.55 -10.48 -5.75
N VAL A 45 11.36 -11.07 -5.79
CA VAL A 45 10.46 -10.86 -6.92
C VAL A 45 9.81 -9.49 -6.78
N VAL A 46 10.14 -8.60 -7.72
CA VAL A 46 9.66 -7.22 -7.75
C VAL A 46 9.31 -6.81 -9.19
N GLU A 47 8.31 -5.96 -9.32
CA GLU A 47 7.90 -5.37 -10.60
C GLU A 47 7.74 -3.84 -10.46
N PRO A 48 8.00 -3.06 -11.53
CA PRO A 48 7.74 -1.63 -11.53
C PRO A 48 6.25 -1.30 -11.36
N PHE A 49 5.98 -0.17 -10.71
CA PHE A 49 4.66 0.46 -10.70
C PHE A 49 4.75 1.88 -11.28
N VAL A 50 4.26 2.91 -10.58
CA VAL A 50 4.36 4.32 -11.00
C VAL A 50 5.55 5.00 -10.34
N GLY A 51 6.28 5.83 -11.10
CA GLY A 51 7.43 6.57 -10.59
C GLY A 51 8.50 5.65 -9.99
N ASN A 52 8.88 5.94 -8.74
CA ASN A 52 9.85 5.13 -7.98
C ASN A 52 9.19 4.04 -7.12
N LEU A 53 7.92 3.71 -7.34
CA LEU A 53 7.27 2.62 -6.63
C LEU A 53 7.50 1.28 -7.33
N LEU A 54 7.64 0.24 -6.51
CA LEU A 54 7.73 -1.15 -6.91
C LEU A 54 6.64 -1.93 -6.17
N VAL A 55 6.18 -3.01 -6.80
CA VAL A 55 5.40 -4.05 -6.13
C VAL A 55 6.33 -5.21 -5.84
N GLY A 56 6.44 -5.59 -4.57
CA GLY A 56 7.02 -6.86 -4.16
C GLY A 56 5.94 -7.78 -3.59
N TYR A 57 6.34 -9.01 -3.27
CA TYR A 57 5.42 -10.01 -2.70
C TYR A 57 5.99 -10.59 -1.43
N ALA A 58 5.11 -10.90 -0.48
CA ALA A 58 5.49 -11.49 0.79
C ALA A 58 4.45 -12.48 1.31
N ILE A 59 4.87 -13.38 2.19
CA ILE A 59 3.97 -14.25 2.96
C ILE A 59 3.62 -13.53 4.27
N ASP A 60 2.32 -13.31 4.48
CA ASP A 60 1.73 -12.77 5.72
C ASP A 60 1.52 -13.91 6.75
N PRO A 61 2.34 -14.04 7.81
CA PRO A 61 2.22 -15.14 8.76
C PRO A 61 0.91 -15.08 9.57
N PRO A 62 0.42 -16.20 10.16
CA PRO A 62 -0.80 -16.20 10.99
C PRO A 62 -0.71 -15.28 12.23
N ALA A 63 -1.86 -14.83 12.74
CA ALA A 63 -1.92 -13.85 13.84
C ALA A 63 -1.31 -14.40 15.13
N GLU A 64 -1.53 -15.68 15.36
CA GLU A 64 -1.01 -16.42 16.51
C GLU A 64 0.52 -16.59 16.48
N ALA A 65 1.15 -16.47 15.30
CA ALA A 65 2.60 -16.51 15.15
C ALA A 65 3.26 -15.13 15.40
N ALA A 66 2.48 -14.06 15.49
CA ALA A 66 2.97 -12.75 15.89
C ALA A 66 2.89 -12.65 17.43
N GLY A 67 4.03 -12.82 18.11
CA GLY A 67 4.14 -12.48 19.53
C GLY A 67 3.62 -11.06 19.76
N GLY A 68 2.76 -10.89 20.78
CA GLY A 68 1.79 -9.79 20.87
C GLY A 68 2.31 -8.37 20.61
N ALA A 69 1.41 -7.49 20.15
CA ALA A 69 1.61 -6.06 19.85
C ALA A 69 2.87 -5.67 19.03
N GLY A 70 3.56 -6.64 18.43
CA GLY A 70 4.68 -6.44 17.52
C GLY A 70 4.23 -6.66 16.08
N SER A 71 4.56 -5.69 15.21
CA SER A 71 4.37 -5.80 13.75
C SER A 71 4.77 -7.17 13.21
N ARG A 72 3.95 -7.62 12.29
CA ARG A 72 3.96 -8.95 11.71
C ARG A 72 5.02 -8.99 10.62
N LEU A 73 6.13 -9.68 10.88
CA LEU A 73 7.25 -9.69 9.94
C LEU A 73 6.87 -10.41 8.64
N LEU A 74 6.59 -9.64 7.60
CA LEU A 74 6.31 -10.14 6.26
C LEU A 74 7.56 -10.82 5.68
N ARG A 75 7.45 -12.10 5.32
CA ARG A 75 8.56 -12.84 4.69
C ARG A 75 8.56 -12.61 3.19
N GLN A 76 9.59 -11.96 2.66
CA GLN A 76 9.67 -11.61 1.24
C GLN A 76 9.81 -12.85 0.36
N LEU A 77 9.13 -12.82 -0.79
CA LEU A 77 9.24 -13.84 -1.82
C LEU A 77 10.43 -13.53 -2.72
N ALA A 78 11.21 -14.57 -2.98
CA ALA A 78 12.34 -14.59 -3.91
C ALA A 78 12.03 -15.62 -5.00
N THR A 79 12.80 -15.61 -6.07
CA THR A 79 12.58 -16.51 -7.21
C THR A 79 12.52 -17.98 -6.79
N ARG A 80 13.36 -18.43 -5.84
CA ARG A 80 13.32 -19.80 -5.30
C ARG A 80 11.96 -20.16 -4.68
N HIS A 81 11.35 -19.24 -3.95
CA HIS A 81 10.10 -19.49 -3.24
C HIS A 81 8.94 -19.66 -4.23
N CYS A 82 9.00 -19.00 -5.39
CA CYS A 82 8.03 -19.20 -6.46
C CYS A 82 8.09 -20.62 -7.02
N ALA A 83 9.30 -21.14 -7.23
CA ALA A 83 9.52 -22.52 -7.67
C ALA A 83 9.04 -23.54 -6.61
N GLU A 84 9.35 -23.31 -5.33
CA GLU A 84 8.89 -24.17 -4.22
C GLU A 84 7.37 -24.19 -4.08
N LEU A 85 6.71 -23.05 -4.32
CA LEU A 85 5.26 -22.91 -4.22
C LEU A 85 4.53 -23.30 -5.53
N GLY A 86 5.27 -23.57 -6.61
CA GLY A 86 4.69 -23.92 -7.91
C GLY A 86 3.89 -22.79 -8.56
N VAL A 87 4.29 -21.53 -8.34
CA VAL A 87 3.64 -20.34 -8.90
C VAL A 87 4.60 -19.57 -9.80
N ALA A 88 4.15 -19.13 -10.98
CA ALA A 88 4.99 -18.31 -11.84
C ALA A 88 5.04 -16.86 -11.29
N PRO A 89 6.19 -16.16 -11.37
CA PRO A 89 6.30 -14.77 -10.92
C PRO A 89 5.23 -13.82 -11.50
N ALA A 90 4.84 -14.03 -12.77
CA ALA A 90 3.80 -13.25 -13.45
C ALA A 90 2.39 -13.44 -12.87
N GLU A 91 2.12 -14.54 -12.17
CA GLU A 91 0.81 -14.83 -11.55
C GLU A 91 0.69 -14.22 -10.15
N LEU A 92 1.79 -13.75 -9.56
CA LEU A 92 1.83 -13.27 -8.19
C LEU A 92 0.97 -12.02 -7.98
N ARG A 93 0.91 -11.09 -8.93
CA ARG A 93 0.10 -9.87 -8.77
C ARG A 93 -1.36 -10.22 -8.55
N GLU A 94 -1.95 -10.97 -9.46
CA GLU A 94 -3.37 -11.33 -9.41
C GLU A 94 -3.69 -12.15 -8.15
N LEU A 95 -2.86 -13.17 -7.86
CA LEU A 95 -3.00 -14.01 -6.67
C LEU A 95 -2.93 -13.17 -5.39
N ALA A 96 -1.92 -12.31 -5.27
CA ALA A 96 -1.66 -11.56 -4.05
C ALA A 96 -2.77 -10.53 -3.80
N VAL A 97 -3.27 -9.85 -4.84
CA VAL A 97 -4.39 -8.92 -4.73
C VAL A 97 -5.67 -9.66 -4.30
N ALA A 98 -5.93 -10.84 -4.87
CA ALA A 98 -7.07 -11.67 -4.46
C ALA A 98 -6.96 -12.08 -2.98
N ASN A 99 -5.78 -12.50 -2.53
CA ASN A 99 -5.53 -12.84 -1.13
C ASN A 99 -5.67 -11.63 -0.21
N LEU A 100 -5.20 -10.44 -0.62
CA LEU A 100 -5.32 -9.21 0.17
C LEU A 100 -6.79 -8.92 0.52
N ARG A 101 -7.70 -9.07 -0.45
CA ARG A 101 -9.15 -8.92 -0.25
C ARG A 101 -9.71 -9.88 0.80
N VAL A 102 -9.24 -11.13 0.79
CA VAL A 102 -9.68 -12.17 1.74
C VAL A 102 -9.07 -11.96 3.12
N LEU A 103 -7.80 -11.58 3.19
CA LEU A 103 -7.03 -11.45 4.42
C LEU A 103 -7.32 -10.15 5.18
N ARG A 104 -7.88 -9.14 4.50
CA ARG A 104 -8.24 -7.84 5.08
C ARG A 104 -9.69 -7.50 4.74
N PRO A 105 -10.68 -8.25 5.25
CA PRO A 105 -12.09 -7.96 5.00
C PRO A 105 -12.56 -6.68 5.72
N ASP A 106 -11.91 -6.31 6.83
CA ASP A 106 -12.26 -5.15 7.65
C ASP A 106 -11.54 -3.86 7.21
N VAL A 107 -11.53 -3.58 5.90
CA VAL A 107 -11.03 -2.28 5.42
C VAL A 107 -11.91 -1.17 5.99
N ARG A 108 -11.31 -0.28 6.80
CA ARG A 108 -12.01 0.85 7.42
C ARG A 108 -11.69 2.13 6.68
N PHE A 109 -12.72 2.90 6.42
CA PHE A 109 -12.60 4.26 5.89
C PHE A 109 -12.82 5.25 7.01
N ASN A 110 -11.87 6.15 7.19
CA ASN A 110 -12.04 7.32 8.04
C ASN A 110 -12.16 8.54 7.15
N TRP A 111 -13.39 9.04 7.03
CA TRP A 111 -13.69 10.21 6.23
C TRP A 111 -13.40 11.48 7.02
N TYR A 112 -12.80 12.45 6.35
CA TYR A 112 -12.53 13.80 6.86
C TYR A 112 -13.35 14.79 6.02
N PRO A 113 -14.63 15.05 6.39
CA PRO A 113 -15.54 15.84 5.57
C PRO A 113 -15.05 17.25 5.31
N ASP A 114 -14.38 17.85 6.30
CA ASP A 114 -13.91 19.24 6.30
C ASP A 114 -12.85 19.51 5.23
N VAL A 115 -12.07 18.48 4.87
CA VAL A 115 -10.98 18.57 3.90
C VAL A 115 -11.16 17.60 2.72
N ARG A 116 -12.36 17.01 2.59
CA ARG A 116 -12.71 16.06 1.51
C ARG A 116 -11.65 14.98 1.27
N ALA A 117 -11.12 14.42 2.35
CA ALA A 117 -10.11 13.37 2.31
C ALA A 117 -10.61 12.11 3.02
N VAL A 118 -10.03 10.96 2.66
CA VAL A 118 -10.31 9.69 3.31
C VAL A 118 -9.00 8.96 3.58
N SER A 119 -8.86 8.43 4.80
CA SER A 119 -7.79 7.48 5.11
C SER A 119 -8.34 6.07 5.20
N VAL A 120 -7.55 5.12 4.72
CA VAL A 120 -7.90 3.70 4.68
C VAL A 120 -7.01 2.93 5.64
N THR A 121 -7.61 2.08 6.47
CA THR A 121 -6.89 1.22 7.42
C THR A 121 -7.23 -0.25 7.16
N ALA A 122 -6.20 -1.10 7.08
CA ALA A 122 -6.26 -2.51 6.68
C ALA A 122 -5.23 -3.37 7.45
N GLY A 123 -5.10 -3.15 8.76
CA GLY A 123 -4.37 -4.04 9.65
C GLY A 123 -2.83 -3.91 9.63
N GLY A 124 -2.30 -2.78 9.18
CA GLY A 124 -1.08 -2.18 9.74
C GLY A 124 0.23 -2.31 8.97
N ASP A 125 0.22 -2.73 7.69
CA ASP A 125 1.45 -2.81 6.83
C ASP A 125 1.12 -3.03 5.34
N LEU A 126 -0.17 -3.12 4.95
CA LEU A 126 -0.62 -3.53 3.60
C LEU A 126 -1.60 -2.56 2.96
N GLU A 127 -1.91 -1.45 3.63
CA GLU A 127 -2.84 -0.41 3.20
C GLU A 127 -2.44 0.14 1.83
N ALA A 128 -1.17 0.44 1.62
CA ALA A 128 -0.68 0.94 0.34
C ALA A 128 -0.86 -0.09 -0.79
N GLY A 129 -0.88 -1.39 -0.47
CA GLY A 129 -1.12 -2.46 -1.44
C GLY A 129 -2.54 -2.45 -2.02
N LEU A 130 -3.50 -1.79 -1.37
CA LEU A 130 -4.87 -1.64 -1.88
C LEU A 130 -4.94 -0.84 -3.18
N ILE A 131 -3.90 -0.07 -3.52
CA ILE A 131 -3.83 0.64 -4.81
C ILE A 131 -3.85 -0.31 -6.02
N LEU A 132 -3.46 -1.58 -5.81
CA LEU A 132 -3.43 -2.63 -6.84
C LEU A 132 -4.78 -3.34 -7.00
N ASP A 133 -5.71 -3.10 -6.09
CA ASP A 133 -7.05 -3.66 -6.16
C ASP A 133 -7.94 -2.73 -7.01
N GLU A 134 -8.03 -3.03 -8.31
CA GLU A 134 -8.86 -2.25 -9.27
C GLU A 134 -10.31 -2.09 -8.80
N GLY A 135 -10.91 -3.13 -8.23
CA GLY A 135 -12.29 -3.08 -7.74
C GLY A 135 -12.46 -2.20 -6.50
N PHE A 136 -11.43 -2.07 -5.67
CA PHE A 136 -11.39 -1.14 -4.54
C PHE A 136 -11.20 0.31 -5.01
N VAL A 137 -10.20 0.57 -5.86
CA VAL A 137 -9.90 1.93 -6.35
C VAL A 137 -11.00 2.46 -7.28
N ASP A 138 -11.68 1.59 -8.04
CA ASP A 138 -12.84 1.97 -8.86
C ASP A 138 -13.99 2.49 -8.01
N LYS A 139 -14.28 1.81 -6.89
CA LYS A 139 -15.32 2.25 -5.95
C LYS A 139 -14.92 3.58 -5.31
N LEU A 140 -13.67 3.68 -4.85
CA LEU A 140 -13.19 4.92 -4.23
C LEU A 140 -13.22 6.11 -5.20
N ALA A 141 -12.92 5.88 -6.48
CA ALA A 141 -12.99 6.90 -7.52
C ALA A 141 -14.42 7.39 -7.79
N GLN A 142 -15.46 6.59 -7.50
CA GLN A 142 -16.86 6.99 -7.63
C GLN A 142 -17.31 7.93 -6.50
N ASP A 143 -16.61 7.91 -5.36
CA ASP A 143 -16.96 8.68 -4.17
C ASP A 143 -16.24 10.05 -4.10
N VAL A 144 -15.42 10.39 -5.10
CA VAL A 144 -14.64 11.65 -5.15
C VAL A 144 -15.03 12.52 -6.34
N GLU A 145 -14.87 13.83 -6.20
CA GLU A 145 -15.07 14.77 -7.31
C GLU A 145 -13.82 14.83 -8.20
N GLY A 146 -13.97 14.50 -9.48
CA GLY A 146 -12.88 14.50 -10.46
C GLY A 146 -12.08 13.19 -10.49
N ASP A 147 -10.80 13.26 -10.84
CA ASP A 147 -9.91 12.10 -10.85
C ASP A 147 -9.51 11.73 -9.40
N LEU A 148 -9.41 10.44 -9.10
CA LEU A 148 -8.93 9.97 -7.80
C LEU A 148 -7.44 10.30 -7.62
N VAL A 149 -7.13 10.99 -6.53
CA VAL A 149 -5.77 11.29 -6.08
C VAL A 149 -5.47 10.51 -4.81
N VAL A 150 -4.31 9.85 -4.75
CA VAL A 150 -3.87 9.03 -3.62
C VAL A 150 -2.47 9.44 -3.19
N ALA A 151 -2.23 9.49 -1.88
CA ALA A 151 -0.89 9.53 -1.31
C ALA A 151 -0.56 8.19 -0.63
N LEU A 152 0.63 7.66 -0.94
CA LEU A 152 1.19 6.45 -0.35
C LEU A 152 2.55 6.76 0.30
N PRO A 153 2.60 7.53 1.41
CA PRO A 153 3.86 7.90 2.05
C PRO A 153 4.55 6.74 2.75
N ALA A 154 3.79 5.75 3.22
CA ALA A 154 4.29 4.54 3.87
C ALA A 154 3.40 3.33 3.55
N ARG A 155 3.91 2.10 3.77
CA ARG A 155 3.20 0.84 3.45
C ARG A 155 1.87 0.68 4.16
N ASP A 156 1.77 1.21 5.36
CA ASP A 156 0.60 1.22 6.24
C ASP A 156 -0.31 2.45 6.04
N VAL A 157 0.01 3.31 5.06
CA VAL A 157 -0.75 4.53 4.81
C VAL A 157 -1.31 4.55 3.40
N PHE A 158 -2.62 4.69 3.33
CA PHE A 158 -3.36 4.99 2.11
C PHE A 158 -4.33 6.13 2.42
N VAL A 159 -4.10 7.29 1.80
CA VAL A 159 -5.00 8.45 1.90
C VAL A 159 -5.39 8.93 0.51
N ALA A 160 -6.63 9.36 0.34
CA ALA A 160 -7.16 9.74 -0.96
C ALA A 160 -8.07 10.98 -0.91
N THR A 161 -8.20 11.62 -2.06
CA THR A 161 -9.12 12.73 -2.34
C THR A 161 -9.42 12.76 -3.85
N GLY A 162 -10.18 13.75 -4.32
CA GLY A 162 -10.47 13.98 -5.74
C GLY A 162 -9.76 15.23 -6.27
N THR A 163 -9.48 15.29 -7.58
CA THR A 163 -8.90 16.51 -8.20
C THR A 163 -9.81 17.74 -8.12
N GLY A 164 -11.10 17.56 -7.86
CA GLY A 164 -12.05 18.65 -7.60
C GLY A 164 -11.84 19.35 -6.25
N HIS A 165 -10.96 18.83 -5.38
CA HIS A 165 -10.77 19.34 -4.02
C HIS A 165 -9.31 19.75 -3.78
N VAL A 166 -8.98 21.00 -4.12
CA VAL A 166 -7.63 21.57 -3.91
C VAL A 166 -7.20 21.47 -2.44
N ASP A 167 -8.08 21.82 -1.50
CA ASP A 167 -7.80 21.72 -0.06
C ASP A 167 -7.50 20.27 0.38
N GLY A 168 -8.13 19.29 -0.26
CA GLY A 168 -7.87 17.87 -0.03
C GLY A 168 -6.50 17.46 -0.54
N ILE A 169 -6.09 17.93 -1.72
CA ILE A 169 -4.74 17.69 -2.27
C ILE A 169 -3.68 18.29 -1.36
N ASP A 170 -3.88 19.52 -0.90
CA ASP A 170 -2.94 20.18 0.02
C ASP A 170 -2.88 19.45 1.37
N LYS A 171 -4.01 18.89 1.83
CA LYS A 171 -4.01 18.03 3.01
C LYS A 171 -3.21 16.74 2.80
N LEU A 172 -3.33 16.11 1.63
CA LEU A 172 -2.55 14.91 1.28
C LEU A 172 -1.05 15.22 1.28
N ARG A 173 -0.63 16.35 0.67
CA ARG A 173 0.78 16.80 0.70
C ARG A 173 1.25 17.02 2.13
N TRP A 174 0.45 17.69 2.95
CA TRP A 174 0.77 17.89 4.37
C TRP A 174 0.94 16.56 5.12
N VAL A 175 0.05 15.58 4.90
CA VAL A 175 0.16 14.25 5.53
C VAL A 175 1.45 13.55 5.12
N VAL A 176 1.81 13.61 3.84
CA VAL A 176 3.08 13.08 3.32
C VAL A 176 4.25 13.73 4.04
N ASP A 177 4.28 15.06 4.10
CA ASP A 177 5.37 15.81 4.74
C ASP A 177 5.49 15.45 6.22
N GLN A 178 4.38 15.32 6.95
CA GLN A 178 4.42 14.91 8.35
C GLN A 178 5.06 13.53 8.52
N ILE A 179 4.65 12.53 7.72
CA ILE A 179 5.19 11.17 7.82
C ILE A 179 6.68 11.12 7.47
N TRP A 180 7.12 11.93 6.52
CA TRP A 180 8.53 11.97 6.10
C TRP A 180 9.42 12.88 6.95
N THR A 181 8.84 13.80 7.72
CA THR A 181 9.56 14.70 8.64
C THR A 181 9.57 14.16 10.06
N ASP A 182 8.75 13.14 10.36
CA ASP A 182 8.71 12.49 11.67
C ASP A 182 9.96 11.65 11.96
N GLU A 183 11.07 12.34 12.19
CA GLU A 183 12.21 11.86 12.99
C GLU A 183 12.15 12.46 14.43
N ARG A 184 10.95 12.94 14.84
CA ARG A 184 10.53 13.60 16.10
C ARG A 184 11.06 15.02 16.35
N HIS A 185 10.46 16.07 15.76
CA HIS A 185 10.61 17.47 16.24
C HIS A 185 9.31 18.30 16.07
N LEU A 186 8.52 18.45 17.14
CA LEU A 186 7.72 19.66 17.42
C LEU A 186 7.77 19.91 18.93
N THR A 187 8.04 21.15 19.33
CA THR A 187 8.06 21.52 20.76
C THR A 187 6.64 21.49 21.35
N PRO A 188 6.47 21.33 22.68
CA PRO A 188 5.14 21.25 23.31
C PRO A 188 4.20 22.45 23.06
N GLN A 189 4.73 23.56 22.51
CA GLN A 189 4.01 24.82 22.32
C GLN A 189 3.27 24.91 20.96
N GLU A 190 3.48 23.97 20.04
CA GLU A 190 2.89 24.01 18.68
C GLU A 190 1.69 23.04 18.51
N ALA A 191 1.28 22.36 19.58
CA ALA A 191 0.21 21.36 19.56
C ALA A 191 -1.24 21.91 19.53
N ALA A 192 -1.42 23.23 19.37
CA ALA A 192 -2.74 23.86 19.33
C ALA A 192 -3.15 24.16 17.87
N GLY A 193 -3.73 23.16 17.20
CA GLY A 193 -4.25 23.28 15.83
C GLY A 193 -4.20 22.01 14.98
N ALA A 194 -3.59 20.93 15.49
CA ALA A 194 -3.51 19.66 14.77
C ALA A 194 -4.87 18.91 14.79
N PRO A 195 -5.27 18.28 13.67
CA PRO A 195 -6.44 17.40 13.65
C PRO A 195 -6.26 16.24 14.65
N PRO A 196 -7.37 15.64 15.13
CA PRO A 196 -7.33 14.68 16.23
C PRO A 196 -6.43 13.49 15.92
N ARG A 197 -5.62 13.13 16.92
CA ARG A 197 -4.72 11.97 16.97
C ARG A 197 -5.41 10.72 16.38
N GLY A 198 -5.01 10.34 15.18
CA GLY A 198 -5.51 9.15 14.49
C GLY A 198 -4.54 8.54 13.46
N LEU A 199 -3.46 9.23 13.12
CA LEU A 199 -2.35 8.71 12.32
C LEU A 199 -1.10 8.87 13.18
N ALA A 200 -0.87 7.95 14.12
CA ALA A 200 0.46 7.84 14.70
C ALA A 200 1.40 7.46 13.55
N ALA A 201 2.37 8.32 13.22
CA ALA A 201 3.35 7.98 12.20
C ALA A 201 4.09 6.71 12.63
N PRO A 202 4.29 5.74 11.73
CA PRO A 202 5.00 4.52 12.09
C PRO A 202 6.45 4.85 12.45
N GLN A 203 6.92 4.32 13.58
CA GLN A 203 8.30 4.41 14.07
C GLN A 203 9.31 3.62 13.21
N ARG A 204 9.13 3.57 11.89
CA ARG A 204 9.74 2.54 11.01
C ARG A 204 10.11 3.10 9.64
N PRO A 205 11.36 3.61 9.47
CA PRO A 205 11.82 4.12 8.19
C PRO A 205 11.75 3.10 7.03
N HIS A 206 11.72 1.79 7.33
CA HIS A 206 11.56 0.72 6.34
C HIS A 206 10.15 0.61 5.72
N LEU A 207 9.18 1.38 6.20
CA LEU A 207 7.84 1.45 5.64
C LEU A 207 7.67 2.60 4.64
N LEU A 208 8.59 3.57 4.59
CA LEU A 208 8.47 4.73 3.71
C LEU A 208 8.49 4.34 2.22
N LEU A 209 7.71 5.07 1.43
CA LEU A 209 7.45 4.77 0.02
C LEU A 209 7.77 5.94 -0.90
N THR A 210 6.84 6.87 -1.09
CA THR A 210 7.03 8.03 -1.95
C THR A 210 6.48 9.31 -1.32
N ARG A 211 7.04 10.46 -1.71
CA ARG A 211 6.45 11.77 -1.44
C ARG A 211 5.46 12.22 -2.52
N ASP A 212 5.50 11.55 -3.67
CA ASP A 212 4.66 11.90 -4.81
C ASP A 212 3.20 11.54 -4.55
N LEU A 213 2.30 12.43 -4.96
CA LEU A 213 0.89 12.09 -5.08
C LEU A 213 0.65 11.38 -6.40
N LEU A 214 -0.27 10.43 -6.40
CA LEU A 214 -0.63 9.62 -7.56
C LEU A 214 -2.05 9.99 -7.99
N VAL A 215 -2.26 10.19 -9.28
CA VAL A 215 -3.58 10.45 -9.86
C VAL A 215 -3.97 9.33 -10.81
N ARG A 216 -5.22 8.87 -10.71
CA ARG A 216 -5.77 7.84 -11.59
C ARG A 216 -6.49 8.49 -12.77
N ARG A 217 -5.93 8.34 -13.97
CA ARG A 217 -6.48 8.87 -15.23
C ARG A 217 -6.62 7.78 -16.28
N GLY A 218 -7.81 7.63 -16.85
CA GLY A 218 -8.07 6.64 -17.89
C GLY A 218 -7.72 5.21 -17.49
N GLY A 219 -7.90 4.85 -16.21
CA GLY A 219 -7.55 3.54 -15.67
C GLY A 219 -6.06 3.31 -15.43
N SER A 220 -5.22 4.35 -15.57
CA SER A 220 -3.78 4.30 -15.31
C SER A 220 -3.37 5.21 -14.16
N TRP A 221 -2.34 4.82 -13.41
CA TRP A 221 -1.75 5.65 -12.37
C TRP A 221 -0.61 6.50 -12.94
N GLN A 222 -0.62 7.79 -12.58
CA GLN A 222 0.40 8.77 -12.98
C GLN A 222 0.82 9.58 -11.75
N ILE A 223 2.01 10.17 -11.79
CA ILE A 223 2.40 11.16 -10.77
C ILE A 223 1.56 12.42 -11.00
N LEU A 224 0.96 12.93 -9.94
CA LEU A 224 0.30 14.22 -9.94
C LEU A 224 1.38 15.32 -9.92
N ALA A 225 1.43 16.12 -10.99
CA ALA A 225 2.32 17.26 -11.13
C ALA A 225 1.98 18.42 -10.19
#